data_AF-A0A094FT22-F1
#
_entry.id   AF-A0A094FT22-F1
#
_cell.length_a   1.000
_cell.length_b   1.000
_cell.length_c   1.000
_cell.angle_alpha   90.00
_cell.angle_beta   90.00
_cell.angle_gamma   90.00
#
_symmetry.space_group_name_H-M   'P 1'
#
loop_
_entity.id
_entity.type
_entity.pdbx_description
1 polymer ?
#
loop_
_entity_poly.entity_id
_entity_poly.type
_entity_poly.pdbx_seq_one_letter_code
_entity_poly.pdbx_strand_id
1 'polypeptide(L)'
;MKLLAPLLGALAAVAVAKNARGYPSLSATAASQTSPARDGAVFFFRLLIQRYVAAECPDALFFNSTNSAFYADCAQFNYACTNGSAISFNDTGGVPPPIDCDTKQVFELYFQHDSLTGPIVLPGVVEARIFSFYGSSSYNKTAAEMVAIKDKEISSIDFPDLVNITYDLNIRDMHNLASISMPKLENIGGSARIYLRDGPAISLSLPKLFHVKTDIDLFGKIDALEFPALISTPQIKVNTTGDLDCIAFAKSVLNATEWPVYGDKSEDGNSSVVCNSKKASVTMHPLPSTASRAGLGFCGNLMLLAILVAGANSVV
;
A
#
# COMPACT_ATOMS: atom_id res chain seq x y z
N MET A 1 -23.68 64.96 35.03
CA MET A 1 -24.68 64.43 35.98
C MET A 1 -25.55 63.44 35.22
N LYS A 2 -25.39 62.13 35.53
CA LYS A 2 -26.25 60.96 35.24
C LYS A 2 -26.68 60.68 33.77
N LEU A 3 -26.15 59.60 33.16
CA LEU A 3 -26.81 58.27 32.88
C LEU A 3 -27.90 58.38 31.78
N LEU A 4 -27.94 57.63 30.67
CA LEU A 4 -27.75 56.19 30.45
C LEU A 4 -27.41 55.89 28.97
N ALA A 5 -26.77 54.75 28.72
CA ALA A 5 -26.44 54.16 27.41
C ALA A 5 -27.58 53.23 26.90
N PRO A 6 -27.38 52.32 25.91
CA PRO A 6 -28.05 52.35 24.60
C PRO A 6 -29.02 51.16 24.37
N LEU A 7 -29.73 51.14 23.24
CA LEU A 7 -30.52 49.98 22.82
C LEU A 7 -30.24 49.56 21.37
N LEU A 8 -30.19 48.24 21.23
CA LEU A 8 -29.75 47.39 20.13
C LEU A 8 -30.40 47.65 18.76
N GLY A 9 -29.69 47.22 17.71
CA GLY A 9 -30.32 46.87 16.44
C GLY A 9 -29.33 46.47 15.35
N ALA A 10 -28.74 45.27 15.44
CA ALA A 10 -28.07 44.64 14.30
C ALA A 10 -29.11 43.95 13.41
N LEU A 11 -29.23 44.37 12.14
CA LEU A 11 -29.86 43.58 11.08
C LEU A 11 -28.76 43.18 10.09
N ALA A 12 -28.30 41.94 10.15
CA ALA A 12 -27.67 41.29 9.02
C ALA A 12 -28.74 40.48 8.29
N ALA A 13 -29.08 40.91 7.07
CA ALA A 13 -29.96 40.16 6.20
C ALA A 13 -29.21 38.94 5.64
N VAL A 14 -29.69 37.73 5.95
CA VAL A 14 -29.27 36.50 5.26
C VAL A 14 -30.23 36.30 4.08
N ALA A 15 -29.72 36.50 2.86
CA ALA A 15 -30.44 36.13 1.65
C ALA A 15 -30.37 34.60 1.47
N VAL A 16 -31.50 33.92 1.59
CA VAL A 16 -31.65 32.51 1.25
C VAL A 16 -31.97 32.41 -0.25
N ALA A 17 -30.98 32.05 -1.06
CA ALA A 17 -31.21 31.67 -2.45
C ALA A 17 -31.70 30.21 -2.50
N LYS A 18 -32.98 30.02 -2.84
CA LYS A 18 -33.54 28.69 -3.21
C LYS A 18 -32.92 28.25 -4.54
N ASN A 19 -32.10 27.21 -4.52
CA ASN A 19 -31.65 26.55 -5.74
C ASN A 19 -32.59 25.37 -6.06
N ALA A 20 -33.03 25.26 -7.32
CA ALA A 20 -34.12 24.39 -7.76
C ALA A 20 -33.74 22.90 -7.95
N ARG A 21 -32.84 22.37 -7.12
CA ARG A 21 -32.58 20.93 -7.02
C ARG A 21 -32.50 20.58 -5.55
N GLY A 22 -33.41 19.72 -5.09
CA GLY A 22 -33.63 19.41 -3.68
C GLY A 22 -32.43 18.79 -2.97
N TYR A 23 -31.51 19.64 -2.53
CA TYR A 23 -30.53 19.35 -1.48
C TYR A 23 -30.89 20.18 -0.25
N PRO A 24 -30.74 19.64 0.97
CA PRO A 24 -30.96 20.43 2.18
C PRO A 24 -29.92 21.55 2.27
N SER A 25 -30.39 22.76 2.50
CA SER A 25 -29.57 23.94 2.75
C SER A 25 -28.80 23.79 4.06
N LEU A 26 -27.47 23.91 4.00
CA LEU A 26 -26.60 24.04 5.17
C LEU A 26 -27.03 25.25 6.03
N SER A 27 -27.28 25.00 7.30
CA SER A 27 -27.27 26.04 8.34
C SER A 27 -25.96 25.90 9.11
N ALA A 28 -25.14 26.95 9.09
CA ALA A 28 -23.94 27.03 9.91
C ALA A 28 -24.28 27.81 11.19
N THR A 29 -24.28 27.13 12.33
CA THR A 29 -24.46 27.78 13.63
C THR A 29 -23.08 28.14 14.18
N ALA A 30 -22.71 29.42 14.12
CA ALA A 30 -21.50 29.92 14.77
C ALA A 30 -21.77 30.04 16.29
N ALA A 31 -21.12 29.21 17.11
CA ALA A 31 -21.12 29.39 18.55
C ALA A 31 -20.08 30.46 18.92
N SER A 32 -20.55 31.66 19.26
CA SER A 32 -19.74 32.74 19.80
C SER A 32 -19.63 32.60 21.32
N GLN A 33 -18.48 32.12 21.83
CA GLN A 33 -18.13 32.31 23.25
C GLN A 33 -17.38 33.64 23.39
N THR A 34 -18.01 34.61 24.03
CA THR A 34 -17.40 35.87 24.45
C THR A 34 -16.86 35.74 25.87
N SER A 35 -15.54 35.78 26.03
CA SER A 35 -14.87 35.96 27.33
C SER A 35 -14.32 37.39 27.40
N PRO A 36 -14.42 38.10 28.56
CA PRO A 36 -14.05 39.49 28.65
C PRO A 36 -12.52 39.69 28.66
N ALA A 37 -12.10 40.72 27.95
CA ALA A 37 -10.74 41.08 27.62
C ALA A 37 -9.86 41.44 28.83
N ARG A 38 -8.64 40.89 28.86
CA ARG A 38 -7.44 41.53 29.41
C ARG A 38 -6.25 41.27 28.50
N ASP A 39 -5.72 42.37 27.97
CA ASP A 39 -4.38 42.63 27.44
C ASP A 39 -3.66 41.59 26.56
N GLY A 40 -3.50 41.94 25.28
CA GLY A 40 -2.23 41.76 24.57
C GLY A 40 -1.95 40.43 23.87
N ALA A 41 -2.91 39.52 23.72
CA ALA A 41 -2.70 38.27 22.98
C ALA A 41 -3.16 38.39 21.51
N VAL A 42 -2.23 38.22 20.57
CA VAL A 42 -2.54 37.98 19.15
C VAL A 42 -3.19 36.59 19.06
N PHE A 43 -4.53 36.54 19.00
CA PHE A 43 -5.29 35.31 18.80
C PHE A 43 -5.20 34.89 17.33
N PHE A 44 -4.39 33.89 17.03
CA PHE A 44 -4.55 33.11 15.80
C PHE A 44 -5.80 32.23 15.95
N PHE A 45 -6.93 32.71 15.44
CA PHE A 45 -8.06 31.83 15.14
C PHE A 45 -7.66 30.92 13.97
N ARG A 46 -7.07 29.76 14.26
CA ARG A 46 -7.09 28.64 13.32
C ARG A 46 -8.53 28.15 13.29
N LEU A 47 -9.31 28.67 12.35
CA LEU A 47 -10.60 28.12 11.98
C LEU A 47 -10.33 26.73 11.39
N LEU A 48 -10.33 25.70 12.22
CA LEU A 48 -10.38 24.30 11.78
C LEU A 48 -11.77 24.13 11.17
N ILE A 49 -11.89 24.41 9.87
CA ILE A 49 -13.06 24.04 9.09
C ILE A 49 -13.03 22.52 8.99
N GLN A 50 -13.63 21.88 9.99
CA GLN A 50 -13.91 20.45 9.99
C GLN A 50 -14.96 20.25 8.89
N ARG A 51 -14.49 19.88 7.69
CA ARG A 51 -15.36 19.59 6.54
C ARG A 51 -16.14 18.31 6.84
N TYR A 52 -17.26 18.44 7.56
CA TYR A 52 -18.25 17.39 7.72
C TYR A 52 -19.27 17.49 6.59
N VAL A 53 -18.95 16.89 5.45
CA VAL A 53 -19.91 16.12 4.66
C VAL A 53 -19.12 14.96 4.07
N ALA A 54 -19.13 13.82 4.76
CA ALA A 54 -18.60 12.59 4.20
C ALA A 54 -19.47 12.23 2.98
N ALA A 55 -18.94 12.41 1.78
CA ALA A 55 -19.39 11.55 0.71
C ALA A 55 -19.05 10.13 1.16
N GLU A 56 -20.05 9.24 1.16
CA GLU A 56 -19.87 7.86 1.58
C GLU A 56 -18.75 7.24 0.75
N CYS A 57 -17.65 6.86 1.42
CA CYS A 57 -16.57 6.15 0.78
C CYS A 57 -17.05 4.73 0.49
N PRO A 58 -16.92 4.23 -0.75
CA PRO A 58 -17.28 2.86 -1.06
C PRO A 58 -16.30 1.89 -0.37
N ASP A 59 -16.74 0.65 -0.16
CA ASP A 59 -15.91 -0.41 0.45
C ASP A 59 -14.62 -0.70 -0.35
N ALA A 60 -14.67 -0.49 -1.67
CA ALA A 60 -13.55 -0.63 -2.59
C ALA A 60 -13.32 0.67 -3.38
N LEU A 61 -12.07 1.13 -3.40
CA LEU A 61 -11.66 2.39 -4.00
C LEU A 61 -11.00 2.15 -5.36
N PHE A 62 -11.70 2.51 -6.43
CA PHE A 62 -11.24 2.35 -7.82
C PHE A 62 -10.65 3.66 -8.35
N PHE A 63 -9.34 3.81 -8.24
CA PHE A 63 -8.62 5.02 -8.62
C PHE A 63 -8.61 5.19 -10.14
N ASN A 64 -8.84 6.43 -10.57
CA ASN A 64 -8.63 6.93 -11.92
C ASN A 64 -8.14 8.38 -11.87
N SER A 65 -7.88 8.98 -13.03
CA SER A 65 -7.37 10.36 -13.12
C SER A 65 -8.32 11.43 -12.56
N THR A 66 -9.62 11.16 -12.43
CA THR A 66 -10.62 12.16 -12.01
C THR A 66 -11.03 12.05 -10.54
N ASN A 67 -10.86 10.88 -9.92
CA ASN A 67 -11.30 10.61 -8.55
C ASN A 67 -10.14 10.33 -7.56
N SER A 68 -8.89 10.33 -8.01
CA SER A 68 -7.74 9.93 -7.19
C SER A 68 -7.61 10.73 -5.89
N ALA A 69 -7.81 12.05 -5.95
CA ALA A 69 -7.77 12.91 -4.76
C ALA A 69 -8.90 12.58 -3.77
N PHE A 70 -10.11 12.31 -4.26
CA PHE A 70 -11.25 11.98 -3.41
C PHE A 70 -11.05 10.62 -2.70
N TYR A 71 -10.58 9.61 -3.44
CA TYR A 71 -10.33 8.30 -2.87
C TYR A 71 -9.06 8.24 -2.00
N ALA A 72 -8.09 9.13 -2.25
CA ALA A 72 -6.98 9.34 -1.33
C ALA A 72 -7.48 9.78 0.05
N ASP A 73 -8.36 10.78 0.08
CA ASP A 73 -8.96 11.26 1.33
C ASP A 73 -9.79 10.16 2.02
N CYS A 74 -10.51 9.34 1.26
CA CYS A 74 -11.22 8.17 1.81
C CYS A 74 -10.28 7.18 2.49
N ALA A 75 -9.21 6.77 1.80
CA ALA A 75 -8.24 5.82 2.34
C ALA A 75 -7.50 6.37 3.57
N GLN A 76 -7.31 7.68 3.63
CA GLN A 76 -6.55 8.32 4.70
C GLN A 76 -7.40 8.61 5.94
N PHE A 77 -8.63 9.09 5.76
CA PHE A 77 -9.38 9.77 6.82
C PHE A 77 -10.67 9.07 7.24
N ASN A 78 -11.01 7.89 6.71
CA ASN A 78 -12.27 7.25 7.07
C ASN A 78 -12.17 6.33 8.30
N TYR A 79 -13.12 6.46 9.23
CA TYR A 79 -13.23 5.69 10.46
C TYR A 79 -14.63 5.08 10.59
N ALA A 80 -14.67 3.80 10.97
CA ALA A 80 -15.90 3.09 11.31
C ALA A 80 -16.29 3.38 12.75
N CYS A 81 -17.60 3.50 12.97
CA CYS A 81 -18.20 3.77 14.27
C CYS A 81 -18.93 2.55 14.84
N THR A 82 -19.07 2.49 16.16
CA THR A 82 -19.75 1.39 16.88
C THR A 82 -21.21 1.20 16.49
N ASN A 83 -21.87 2.24 15.99
CA ASN A 83 -23.24 2.19 15.47
C ASN A 83 -23.33 1.68 14.01
N GLY A 84 -22.22 1.26 13.40
CA GLY A 84 -22.13 0.81 12.02
C GLY A 84 -22.04 1.94 10.98
N SER A 85 -22.04 3.21 11.40
CA SER A 85 -21.80 4.34 10.52
C SER A 85 -20.30 4.55 10.27
N ALA A 86 -19.97 5.43 9.32
CA ALA A 86 -18.60 5.80 9.01
C ALA A 86 -18.49 7.33 8.98
N ILE A 87 -17.34 7.85 9.42
CA ILE A 87 -17.04 9.28 9.39
C ILE A 87 -15.71 9.52 8.69
N SER A 88 -15.60 10.67 8.01
CA SER A 88 -14.30 11.19 7.59
C SER A 88 -13.78 12.12 8.69
N PHE A 89 -12.63 11.78 9.27
CA PHE A 89 -11.98 12.51 10.33
C PHE A 89 -10.50 12.69 10.02
N ASN A 90 -10.04 13.94 10.01
CA ASN A 90 -8.65 14.26 9.77
C ASN A 90 -7.90 14.35 11.11
N ASP A 91 -7.08 13.35 11.39
CA ASP A 91 -6.29 13.19 12.61
C ASP A 91 -4.92 13.90 12.58
N THR A 92 -4.56 14.58 11.48
CA THR A 92 -3.26 15.25 11.31
C THR A 92 -2.95 16.31 12.36
N GLY A 93 -3.95 16.78 13.11
CA GLY A 93 -3.77 17.70 14.24
C GLY A 93 -3.33 17.04 15.56
N GLY A 94 -3.11 15.72 15.57
CA GLY A 94 -2.88 14.95 16.81
C GLY A 94 -4.12 14.84 17.69
N VAL A 95 -5.29 15.18 17.14
CA VAL A 95 -6.58 15.03 17.81
C VAL A 95 -7.03 13.59 17.58
N PRO A 96 -7.32 12.81 18.63
CA PRO A 96 -7.85 11.46 18.44
C PRO A 96 -9.24 11.53 17.77
N PRO A 97 -9.61 10.51 16.97
CA PRO A 97 -10.97 10.42 16.44
C PRO A 97 -11.99 10.34 17.60
N PRO A 98 -13.28 10.63 17.34
CA PRO A 98 -14.34 10.43 18.33
C PRO A 98 -14.29 9.03 18.94
N ILE A 99 -14.55 8.91 20.24
CA ILE A 99 -14.46 7.64 20.99
C ILE A 99 -15.33 6.54 20.36
N ASP A 100 -16.48 6.91 19.79
CA ASP A 100 -17.38 5.95 19.16
C ASP A 100 -16.97 5.57 17.72
N CYS A 101 -15.88 6.15 17.19
CA CYS A 101 -15.38 5.99 15.82
C CYS A 101 -13.84 5.86 15.79
N ASP A 102 -13.30 4.99 16.63
CA ASP A 102 -11.85 4.82 16.82
C ASP A 102 -11.19 3.86 15.81
N THR A 103 -12.00 3.11 15.06
CA THR A 103 -11.51 2.07 14.14
C THR A 103 -11.31 2.65 12.75
N LYS A 104 -10.06 2.84 12.32
CA LYS A 104 -9.75 3.27 10.95
C LYS A 104 -10.27 2.24 9.95
N GLN A 105 -10.98 2.69 8.92
CA GLN A 105 -11.44 1.80 7.86
C GLN A 105 -10.27 1.37 6.99
N VAL A 106 -10.28 0.09 6.62
CA VAL A 106 -9.25 -0.52 5.79
C VAL A 106 -9.87 -0.87 4.45
N PHE A 107 -9.40 -0.21 3.38
CA PHE A 107 -10.01 -0.30 2.05
C PHE A 107 -9.29 -1.25 1.12
N GLU A 108 -10.01 -1.74 0.11
CA GLU A 108 -9.40 -2.33 -1.08
C GLU A 108 -9.05 -1.24 -2.08
N LEU A 109 -7.77 -1.14 -2.45
CA LEU A 109 -7.26 -0.10 -3.35
C LEU A 109 -6.99 -0.71 -4.73
N TYR A 110 -7.72 -0.25 -5.74
CA TYR A 110 -7.61 -0.72 -7.12
C TYR A 110 -7.16 0.41 -8.06
N PHE A 111 -6.04 0.20 -8.74
CA PHE A 111 -5.46 1.10 -9.73
C PHE A 111 -5.43 0.38 -11.08
N GLN A 112 -6.55 0.37 -11.81
CA GLN A 112 -6.75 -0.43 -13.04
C GLN A 112 -7.08 0.42 -14.28
N HIS A 113 -7.20 1.74 -14.16
CA HIS A 113 -7.70 2.55 -15.26
C HIS A 113 -6.59 3.02 -16.20
N ASP A 114 -6.82 2.91 -17.51
CA ASP A 114 -5.96 3.43 -18.60
C ASP A 114 -5.64 4.95 -18.52
N SER A 115 -6.32 5.68 -17.64
CA SER A 115 -6.11 7.11 -17.46
C SER A 115 -5.11 7.43 -16.35
N LEU A 116 -4.69 6.42 -15.58
CA LEU A 116 -3.65 6.57 -14.58
C LEU A 116 -2.29 6.50 -15.28
N THR A 117 -1.58 7.62 -15.26
CA THR A 117 -0.31 7.78 -15.94
C THR A 117 0.73 8.37 -15.00
N GLY A 118 1.99 7.98 -15.14
CA GLY A 118 3.10 8.58 -14.39
C GLY A 118 3.20 8.09 -12.93
N PRO A 119 3.82 8.89 -12.03
CA PRO A 119 4.07 8.46 -10.66
C PRO A 119 2.79 8.48 -9.82
N ILE A 120 2.53 7.41 -9.07
CA ILE A 120 1.45 7.33 -8.08
C ILE A 120 2.06 7.41 -6.69
N VAL A 121 1.66 8.43 -5.93
CA VAL A 121 2.09 8.65 -4.55
C VAL A 121 0.86 8.79 -3.66
N LEU A 122 0.79 8.01 -2.59
CA LEU A 122 -0.32 8.09 -1.63
C LEU A 122 0.19 8.10 -0.17
N PRO A 123 0.47 9.29 0.39
CA PRO A 123 0.88 9.40 1.79
C PRO A 123 -0.31 9.18 2.74
N GLY A 124 -0.02 8.86 4.01
CA GLY A 124 -1.01 8.74 5.07
C GLY A 124 -1.86 7.46 5.07
N VAL A 125 -1.75 6.62 4.04
CA VAL A 125 -2.36 5.29 4.01
C VAL A 125 -1.44 4.32 4.74
N VAL A 126 -1.82 3.97 5.97
CA VAL A 126 -1.04 3.10 6.87
C VAL A 126 -1.40 1.63 6.69
N GLU A 127 -2.65 1.34 6.39
CA GLU A 127 -3.16 -0.02 6.23
C GLU A 127 -4.07 -0.12 4.99
N ALA A 128 -4.02 -1.26 4.31
CA ALA A 128 -4.90 -1.59 3.20
C ALA A 128 -5.37 -3.03 3.28
N ARG A 129 -6.56 -3.32 2.76
CA ARG A 129 -7.11 -4.68 2.78
C ARG A 129 -6.51 -5.48 1.65
N ILE A 130 -6.68 -4.97 0.44
CA ILE A 130 -6.09 -5.47 -0.80
C ILE A 130 -5.45 -4.27 -1.48
N PHE A 131 -4.30 -4.50 -2.09
CA PHE A 131 -3.55 -3.46 -2.76
C PHE A 131 -3.20 -3.90 -4.17
N SER A 132 -3.92 -3.38 -5.16
CA SER A 132 -3.91 -3.92 -6.52
C SER A 132 -3.64 -2.85 -7.57
N PHE A 133 -2.53 -2.99 -8.28
CA PHE A 133 -2.19 -2.27 -9.50
C PHE A 133 -2.30 -3.21 -10.68
N TYR A 134 -3.07 -2.80 -11.67
CA TYR A 134 -3.18 -3.50 -12.93
C TYR A 134 -2.79 -2.51 -14.03
N GLY A 135 -1.75 -2.86 -14.77
CA GLY A 135 -1.44 -2.17 -16.01
C GLY A 135 -2.56 -2.34 -17.02
N SER A 136 -2.44 -1.65 -18.15
CA SER A 136 -3.46 -1.69 -19.18
C SER A 136 -3.59 -3.11 -19.72
N SER A 137 -4.70 -3.77 -19.38
CA SER A 137 -4.97 -5.11 -19.91
C SER A 137 -5.06 -5.05 -21.43
N SER A 138 -4.37 -5.96 -22.12
CA SER A 138 -4.34 -6.03 -23.58
C SER A 138 -5.63 -6.56 -24.21
N TYR A 139 -6.67 -6.83 -23.42
CA TYR A 139 -7.91 -7.41 -23.91
C TYR A 139 -8.59 -6.44 -24.90
N ASN A 140 -8.79 -6.90 -26.13
CA ASN A 140 -9.46 -6.18 -27.21
C ASN A 140 -8.77 -4.89 -27.68
N LYS A 141 -7.48 -4.71 -27.41
CA LYS A 141 -6.70 -3.56 -27.91
C LYS A 141 -5.91 -3.95 -29.15
N THR A 142 -5.92 -3.08 -30.14
CA THR A 142 -5.09 -3.20 -31.34
C THR A 142 -3.61 -2.98 -30.98
N ALA A 143 -2.69 -3.46 -31.82
CA ALA A 143 -1.26 -3.23 -31.62
C ALA A 143 -0.90 -1.73 -31.52
N ALA A 144 -1.60 -0.87 -32.27
CA ALA A 144 -1.41 0.57 -32.21
C ALA A 144 -1.87 1.17 -30.86
N GLU A 145 -3.00 0.71 -30.32
CA GLU A 145 -3.47 1.12 -28.99
C GLU A 145 -2.52 0.64 -27.91
N MET A 146 -2.02 -0.60 -28.00
CA MET A 146 -1.03 -1.13 -27.06
C MET A 146 0.26 -0.27 -27.04
N VAL A 147 0.74 0.17 -28.21
CA VAL A 147 1.88 1.09 -28.30
C VAL A 147 1.55 2.45 -27.68
N ALA A 148 0.38 3.01 -27.98
CA ALA A 148 -0.03 4.32 -27.47
C ALA A 148 -0.26 4.33 -25.94
N ILE A 149 -0.66 3.20 -25.37
CA ILE A 149 -0.89 3.05 -23.93
C ILE A 149 0.41 2.77 -23.19
N LYS A 150 1.35 2.03 -23.80
CA LYS A 150 2.64 1.71 -23.18
C LYS A 150 3.30 2.97 -22.61
N ASP A 151 3.40 4.04 -23.40
CA ASP A 151 4.06 5.30 -22.99
C ASP A 151 3.32 6.10 -21.91
N LYS A 152 2.08 5.72 -21.59
CA LYS A 152 1.21 6.44 -20.64
C LYS A 152 0.97 5.67 -19.36
N GLU A 153 1.63 4.54 -19.12
CA GLU A 153 1.39 3.79 -17.90
C GLU A 153 2.00 4.43 -16.65
N ILE A 154 1.65 3.85 -15.50
CA ILE A 154 2.21 4.20 -14.21
C ILE A 154 3.71 3.91 -14.21
N SER A 155 4.52 4.94 -13.91
CA SER A 155 5.98 4.86 -13.94
C SER A 155 6.61 4.54 -12.58
N SER A 156 5.93 4.90 -11.48
CA SER A 156 6.38 4.59 -10.12
C SER A 156 5.22 4.46 -9.15
N ILE A 157 5.40 3.65 -8.12
CA ILE A 157 4.44 3.45 -7.02
C ILE A 157 5.15 3.80 -5.72
N ASP A 158 4.65 4.78 -4.96
CA ASP A 158 5.23 5.23 -3.69
C ASP A 158 4.17 5.38 -2.60
N PHE A 159 4.29 4.55 -1.57
CA PHE A 159 3.37 4.51 -0.42
C PHE A 159 4.22 4.59 0.85
N PRO A 160 4.67 5.81 1.22
CA PRO A 160 5.71 6.01 2.24
C PRO A 160 5.26 5.64 3.65
N ASP A 161 3.95 5.60 3.89
CA ASP A 161 3.34 5.36 5.19
C ASP A 161 2.70 3.97 5.34
N LEU A 162 2.64 3.18 4.27
CA LEU A 162 1.99 1.87 4.26
C LEU A 162 2.79 0.87 5.10
N VAL A 163 2.15 0.30 6.12
CA VAL A 163 2.72 -0.66 7.07
C VAL A 163 2.13 -2.05 6.89
N ASN A 164 0.81 -2.15 6.73
CA ASN A 164 0.11 -3.44 6.71
C ASN A 164 -0.78 -3.60 5.46
N ILE A 165 -0.72 -4.79 4.85
CA ILE A 165 -1.70 -5.26 3.87
C ILE A 165 -2.37 -6.51 4.44
N THR A 166 -3.67 -6.48 4.68
CA THR A 166 -4.37 -7.59 5.37
C THR A 166 -4.52 -8.84 4.50
N TYR A 167 -4.62 -8.68 3.19
CA TYR A 167 -4.71 -9.77 2.21
C TYR A 167 -3.56 -9.66 1.20
N ASP A 168 -3.85 -9.36 -0.06
CA ASP A 168 -2.87 -9.49 -1.15
C ASP A 168 -2.33 -8.13 -1.61
N LEU A 169 -1.03 -8.13 -1.91
CA LEU A 169 -0.38 -7.13 -2.75
C LEU A 169 -0.31 -7.69 -4.18
N ASN A 170 -0.97 -7.05 -5.13
CA ASN A 170 -0.94 -7.42 -6.54
C ASN A 170 -0.44 -6.24 -7.37
N ILE A 171 0.64 -6.41 -8.11
CA ILE A 171 1.09 -5.46 -9.13
C ILE A 171 1.25 -6.29 -10.41
N ARG A 172 0.41 -6.09 -11.41
CA ARG A 172 0.36 -6.95 -12.61
C ARG A 172 0.40 -6.16 -13.90
N ASP A 173 1.02 -6.76 -14.91
CA ASP A 173 1.01 -6.32 -16.30
C ASP A 173 1.49 -4.86 -16.49
N MET A 174 2.46 -4.45 -15.69
CA MET A 174 3.04 -3.11 -15.77
C MET A 174 4.20 -3.09 -16.77
N HIS A 175 4.13 -2.25 -17.81
CA HIS A 175 5.16 -2.16 -18.84
C HIS A 175 6.17 -1.04 -18.60
N ASN A 176 5.82 0.02 -17.87
CA ASN A 176 6.71 1.17 -17.66
C ASN A 176 7.10 1.42 -16.19
N LEU A 177 6.75 0.50 -15.29
CA LEU A 177 7.05 0.65 -13.88
C LEU A 177 8.56 0.55 -13.62
N ALA A 178 9.15 1.65 -13.17
CA ALA A 178 10.58 1.79 -12.91
C ALA A 178 10.93 1.66 -11.43
N SER A 179 10.00 1.95 -10.52
CA SER A 179 10.25 1.86 -9.09
C SER A 179 9.00 1.58 -8.28
N ILE A 180 9.18 0.78 -7.21
CA ILE A 180 8.17 0.51 -6.19
C ILE A 180 8.82 0.86 -4.84
N SER A 181 8.18 1.72 -4.06
CA SER A 181 8.66 2.18 -2.75
C SER A 181 7.56 2.02 -1.71
N MET A 182 7.82 1.16 -0.72
CA MET A 182 6.96 0.96 0.46
C MET A 182 7.87 0.76 1.69
N PRO A 183 8.63 1.79 2.11
CA PRO A 183 9.74 1.65 3.05
C PRO A 183 9.31 1.24 4.47
N LYS A 184 8.02 1.41 4.80
CA LYS A 184 7.45 1.03 6.10
C LYS A 184 6.64 -0.26 6.06
N LEU A 185 6.51 -0.91 4.90
CA LEU A 185 5.70 -2.12 4.76
C LEU A 185 6.33 -3.25 5.56
N GLU A 186 5.56 -3.80 6.48
CA GLU A 186 6.00 -4.76 7.48
C GLU A 186 5.32 -6.12 7.29
N ASN A 187 4.01 -6.13 7.01
CA ASN A 187 3.21 -7.35 6.95
C ASN A 187 2.29 -7.42 5.73
N ILE A 188 2.24 -8.59 5.10
CA ILE A 188 1.28 -8.95 4.06
C ILE A 188 0.56 -10.24 4.49
N GLY A 189 -0.74 -10.13 4.79
CA GLY A 189 -1.55 -11.23 5.32
C GLY A 189 -1.97 -12.28 4.27
N GLY A 190 -1.62 -12.09 3.01
CA GLY A 190 -1.83 -13.02 1.91
C GLY A 190 -0.56 -13.20 1.07
N SER A 191 -0.66 -13.00 -0.24
CA SER A 191 0.47 -13.13 -1.18
C SER A 191 0.97 -11.76 -1.67
N ALA A 192 2.27 -11.68 -1.92
CA ALA A 192 2.90 -10.56 -2.60
C ALA A 192 3.24 -10.95 -4.05
N ARG A 193 2.43 -10.48 -5.00
CA ARG A 193 2.54 -10.85 -6.41
C ARG A 193 2.90 -9.64 -7.27
N ILE A 194 4.09 -9.65 -7.86
CA ILE A 194 4.59 -8.55 -8.71
C ILE A 194 4.99 -9.13 -10.06
N TYR A 195 4.17 -8.89 -11.09
CA TYR A 195 4.39 -9.32 -12.46
C TYR A 195 4.65 -8.11 -13.36
N LEU A 196 5.92 -7.88 -13.67
CA LEU A 196 6.40 -6.82 -14.55
C LEU A 196 6.64 -7.38 -15.95
N ARG A 197 6.29 -6.58 -16.97
CA ARG A 197 6.44 -6.93 -18.39
C ARG A 197 7.68 -6.24 -18.99
N ASP A 198 7.57 -5.73 -20.21
CA ASP A 198 8.66 -5.17 -21.04
C ASP A 198 9.18 -3.79 -20.58
N GLY A 199 9.44 -3.66 -19.28
CA GLY A 199 9.86 -2.42 -18.63
C GLY A 199 11.35 -2.31 -18.34
N PRO A 200 11.76 -1.16 -17.76
CA PRO A 200 13.11 -1.00 -17.25
C PRO A 200 13.38 -2.06 -16.17
N ALA A 201 14.66 -2.35 -15.97
CA ALA A 201 15.03 -3.20 -14.84
C ALA A 201 14.76 -2.45 -13.54
N ILE A 202 14.20 -3.13 -12.55
CA ILE A 202 13.94 -2.54 -11.24
C ILE A 202 14.87 -3.12 -10.17
N SER A 203 15.09 -2.31 -9.14
CA SER A 203 15.64 -2.74 -7.87
C SER A 203 14.51 -2.70 -6.83
N LEU A 204 14.12 -3.85 -6.30
CA LEU A 204 13.05 -3.96 -5.33
C LEU A 204 13.63 -4.18 -3.93
N SER A 205 13.40 -3.23 -3.03
CA SER A 205 13.81 -3.34 -1.63
C SER A 205 12.61 -3.05 -0.73
N LEU A 206 12.30 -3.99 0.16
CA LEU A 206 11.26 -3.83 1.18
C LEU A 206 11.93 -4.01 2.55
N PRO A 207 12.59 -2.97 3.08
CA PRO A 207 13.55 -3.10 4.18
C PRO A 207 12.94 -3.52 5.50
N LYS A 208 11.63 -3.29 5.69
CA LYS A 208 10.91 -3.65 6.91
C LYS A 208 9.97 -4.85 6.75
N LEU A 209 9.84 -5.41 5.54
CA LEU A 209 8.93 -6.51 5.30
C LEU A 209 9.43 -7.73 6.06
N PHE A 210 8.71 -8.10 7.11
CA PHE A 210 9.11 -9.19 8.00
C PHE A 210 8.24 -10.43 7.85
N HIS A 211 6.99 -10.28 7.40
CA HIS A 211 6.06 -11.39 7.24
C HIS A 211 5.21 -11.30 5.98
N VAL A 212 5.15 -12.43 5.25
CA VAL A 212 4.19 -12.68 4.16
C VAL A 212 3.54 -14.03 4.42
N LYS A 213 2.21 -14.06 4.58
CA LYS A 213 1.52 -15.26 5.08
C LYS A 213 1.55 -16.42 4.10
N THR A 214 1.39 -16.15 2.80
CA THR A 214 1.19 -17.20 1.79
C THR A 214 2.44 -17.40 0.93
N ASP A 215 2.79 -16.42 0.11
CA ASP A 215 3.91 -16.52 -0.83
C ASP A 215 4.33 -15.15 -1.36
N ILE A 216 5.58 -15.08 -1.82
CA ILE A 216 6.12 -13.98 -2.61
C ILE A 216 6.37 -14.51 -4.03
N ASP A 217 5.66 -14.00 -5.03
CA ASP A 217 5.83 -14.36 -6.45
C ASP A 217 6.20 -13.13 -7.28
N LEU A 218 7.43 -13.13 -7.80
CA LEU A 218 8.02 -12.03 -8.54
C LEU A 218 8.38 -12.47 -9.95
N PHE A 219 7.93 -11.71 -10.94
CA PHE A 219 8.21 -11.94 -12.35
C PHE A 219 8.60 -10.64 -13.06
N GLY A 220 9.56 -10.71 -13.97
CA GLY A 220 9.92 -9.60 -14.87
C GLY A 220 11.39 -9.19 -14.78
N LYS A 221 11.75 -7.99 -15.23
CA LYS A 221 13.15 -7.55 -15.25
C LYS A 221 13.56 -6.94 -13.89
N ILE A 222 14.24 -7.72 -13.06
CA ILE A 222 14.62 -7.38 -11.69
C ILE A 222 16.14 -7.59 -11.57
N ASP A 223 16.88 -6.53 -11.28
CA ASP A 223 18.34 -6.58 -11.19
C ASP A 223 18.83 -6.65 -9.74
N ALA A 224 18.04 -6.18 -8.78
CA ALA A 224 18.34 -6.26 -7.36
C ALA A 224 17.06 -6.55 -6.55
N LEU A 225 17.19 -7.38 -5.52
CA LEU A 225 16.10 -7.80 -4.66
C LEU A 225 16.60 -7.95 -3.23
N GLU A 226 16.01 -7.21 -2.29
CA GLU A 226 16.44 -7.19 -0.88
C GLU A 226 15.25 -7.20 0.09
N PHE A 227 15.23 -8.20 0.97
CA PHE A 227 14.25 -8.33 2.06
C PHE A 227 14.98 -8.56 3.40
N PRO A 228 15.76 -7.59 3.90
CA PRO A 228 16.67 -7.80 5.03
C PRO A 228 15.96 -8.12 6.35
N ALA A 229 14.70 -7.72 6.50
CA ALA A 229 13.90 -7.99 7.70
C ALA A 229 12.99 -9.21 7.58
N LEU A 230 12.99 -9.92 6.44
CA LEU A 230 12.06 -11.03 6.19
C LEU A 230 12.36 -12.19 7.12
N ILE A 231 11.44 -12.45 8.05
CA ILE A 231 11.54 -13.52 9.04
C ILE A 231 10.62 -14.68 8.65
N SER A 232 9.47 -14.46 8.01
CA SER A 232 8.56 -15.58 7.76
C SER A 232 7.80 -15.43 6.44
N THR A 233 7.98 -16.42 5.58
CA THR A 233 7.14 -16.69 4.42
C THR A 233 7.24 -18.18 4.07
N PRO A 234 6.13 -18.84 3.67
CA PRO A 234 6.19 -20.22 3.20
C PRO A 234 6.99 -20.37 1.90
N GLN A 235 6.86 -19.43 0.97
CA GLN A 235 7.43 -19.60 -0.36
C GLN A 235 7.90 -18.27 -0.96
N ILE A 236 9.05 -18.32 -1.63
CA ILE A 236 9.56 -17.23 -2.46
C ILE A 236 9.85 -17.78 -3.85
N LYS A 237 9.16 -17.25 -4.85
CA LYS A 237 9.35 -17.55 -6.25
C LYS A 237 9.76 -16.28 -6.98
N VAL A 238 10.92 -16.33 -7.62
CA VAL A 238 11.46 -15.25 -8.43
C VAL A 238 11.78 -15.81 -9.80
N ASN A 239 11.19 -15.22 -10.84
CA ASN A 239 11.51 -15.53 -12.22
C ASN A 239 11.83 -14.23 -12.95
N THR A 240 13.12 -13.93 -13.05
CA THR A 240 13.58 -12.66 -13.58
C THR A 240 14.36 -12.80 -14.89
N THR A 241 14.14 -11.84 -15.78
CA THR A 241 14.95 -11.65 -17.00
C THR A 241 16.09 -10.65 -16.78
N GLY A 242 16.22 -10.11 -15.57
CA GLY A 242 17.29 -9.22 -15.14
C GLY A 242 18.55 -9.95 -14.69
N ASP A 243 19.46 -9.17 -14.13
CA ASP A 243 20.82 -9.57 -13.74
C ASP A 243 20.94 -9.91 -12.24
N LEU A 244 19.83 -10.28 -11.58
CA LEU A 244 19.79 -10.70 -10.18
C LEU A 244 20.74 -11.88 -9.91
N ASP A 245 21.58 -11.77 -8.88
CA ASP A 245 22.32 -12.91 -8.34
C ASP A 245 21.39 -13.78 -7.49
N CYS A 246 20.71 -14.73 -8.14
CA CYS A 246 19.79 -15.64 -7.47
C CYS A 246 20.44 -16.47 -6.35
N ILE A 247 21.75 -16.77 -6.44
CA ILE A 247 22.45 -17.56 -5.42
C ILE A 247 22.68 -16.70 -4.17
N ALA A 248 23.15 -15.46 -4.35
CA ALA A 248 23.32 -14.52 -3.25
C ALA A 248 21.97 -14.19 -2.58
N PHE A 249 20.94 -13.92 -3.38
CA PHE A 249 19.58 -13.67 -2.87
C PHE A 249 19.03 -14.86 -2.09
N ALA A 250 19.06 -16.08 -2.65
CA ALA A 250 18.54 -17.24 -1.95
C ALA A 250 19.28 -17.50 -0.62
N LYS A 251 20.60 -17.31 -0.57
CA LYS A 251 21.38 -17.42 0.68
C LYS A 251 21.00 -16.36 1.71
N SER A 252 20.70 -15.13 1.29
CA SER A 252 20.36 -14.06 2.23
C SER A 252 19.01 -14.33 2.92
N VAL A 253 18.02 -14.81 2.16
CA VAL A 253 16.68 -15.10 2.72
C VAL A 253 16.64 -16.42 3.50
N LEU A 254 17.30 -17.49 3.07
CA LEU A 254 17.20 -18.79 3.77
C LEU A 254 17.77 -18.76 5.19
N ASN A 255 18.80 -17.96 5.41
CA ASN A 255 19.42 -17.83 6.73
C ASN A 255 18.62 -16.94 7.67
N ALA A 256 17.81 -16.03 7.11
CA ALA A 256 17.02 -15.04 7.87
C ALA A 256 15.59 -15.50 8.14
N THR A 257 15.02 -16.31 7.24
CA THR A 257 13.62 -16.70 7.27
C THR A 257 13.41 -18.01 8.05
N GLU A 258 12.49 -17.99 9.01
CA GLU A 258 11.81 -19.14 9.57
C GLU A 258 10.78 -19.69 8.57
N TRP A 259 10.94 -20.96 8.24
CA TRP A 259 10.11 -21.62 7.26
C TRP A 259 9.08 -22.50 7.97
N PRO A 260 7.78 -22.23 7.84
CA PRO A 260 6.77 -23.07 8.45
C PRO A 260 6.87 -24.49 7.86
N VAL A 261 6.92 -25.48 8.76
CA VAL A 261 6.81 -26.89 8.40
C VAL A 261 5.33 -27.22 8.46
N TYR A 262 4.65 -27.18 7.31
CA TYR A 262 3.29 -27.70 7.22
C TYR A 262 3.36 -29.22 7.32
N GLY A 263 2.79 -29.80 8.38
CA GLY A 263 2.85 -31.24 8.60
C GLY A 263 2.17 -32.03 7.48
N ASP A 264 2.92 -32.89 6.80
CA ASP A 264 2.63 -34.06 5.95
C ASP A 264 1.38 -34.10 5.03
N LYS A 265 0.57 -33.04 4.91
CA LYS A 265 -0.72 -33.09 4.21
C LYS A 265 -0.89 -32.13 3.03
N SER A 266 0.11 -31.30 2.71
CA SER A 266 0.10 -30.52 1.46
C SER A 266 1.19 -31.02 0.54
N GLU A 267 0.82 -31.88 -0.41
CA GLU A 267 1.70 -32.44 -1.45
C GLU A 267 2.32 -31.35 -2.36
N ASP A 268 1.82 -30.11 -2.30
CA ASP A 268 2.25 -28.98 -3.14
C ASP A 268 3.10 -27.91 -2.40
N GLY A 269 3.32 -28.05 -1.09
CA GLY A 269 3.70 -26.93 -0.21
C GLY A 269 5.11 -26.96 0.37
N ASN A 270 6.10 -27.54 -0.31
CA ASN A 270 7.47 -27.51 0.22
C ASN A 270 7.96 -26.07 0.27
N SER A 271 8.08 -25.55 1.50
CA SER A 271 8.72 -24.29 1.79
C SER A 271 10.01 -24.19 0.98
N SER A 272 10.15 -23.15 0.18
CA SER A 272 11.22 -23.07 -0.80
C SER A 272 11.49 -21.66 -1.29
N VAL A 273 12.74 -21.45 -1.65
CA VAL A 273 13.17 -20.32 -2.48
C VAL A 273 13.49 -20.87 -3.85
N VAL A 274 12.68 -20.51 -4.84
CA VAL A 274 12.91 -20.79 -6.25
C VAL A 274 13.27 -19.48 -6.92
N CYS A 275 14.53 -19.30 -7.31
CA CYS A 275 14.98 -18.10 -8.01
C CYS A 275 15.60 -18.48 -9.35
N ASN A 276 15.01 -17.96 -10.43
CA ASN A 276 15.49 -18.12 -11.80
C ASN A 276 15.88 -16.76 -12.36
N SER A 277 17.11 -16.63 -12.84
CA SER A 277 17.63 -15.45 -13.51
C SER A 277 18.45 -15.84 -14.74
N LYS A 278 18.87 -14.86 -15.54
CA LYS A 278 19.83 -15.10 -16.63
C LYS A 278 21.21 -15.55 -16.12
N LYS A 279 21.61 -15.12 -14.92
CA LYS A 279 22.93 -15.41 -14.35
C LYS A 279 22.99 -16.80 -13.73
N ALA A 280 21.96 -17.16 -12.98
CA ALA A 280 21.86 -18.45 -12.31
C ALA A 280 20.40 -18.79 -11.97
N SER A 281 20.12 -20.09 -11.95
CA SER A 281 18.90 -20.65 -11.38
C SER A 281 19.25 -21.46 -10.14
N VAL A 282 18.45 -21.30 -9.08
CA VAL A 282 18.62 -22.05 -7.85
C VAL A 282 17.26 -22.34 -7.22
N THR A 283 17.13 -23.58 -6.76
CA THR A 283 16.05 -23.98 -5.86
C THR A 283 16.69 -24.41 -4.56
N MET A 284 16.29 -23.80 -3.46
CA MET A 284 16.75 -24.16 -2.14
C MET A 284 15.55 -24.45 -1.24
N HIS A 285 15.69 -25.51 -0.46
CA HIS A 285 14.73 -25.88 0.56
C HIS A 285 15.33 -25.58 1.94
N PRO A 286 14.51 -25.14 2.91
CA PRO A 286 14.91 -25.06 4.30
C PRO A 286 15.37 -26.45 4.73
N LEU A 287 16.52 -26.51 5.38
CA LEU A 287 16.90 -27.76 6.03
C LEU A 287 15.85 -28.04 7.12
N PRO A 288 15.33 -29.28 7.23
CA PRO A 288 14.46 -29.63 8.34
C PRO A 288 15.24 -29.33 9.59
N SER A 289 14.78 -28.34 10.36
CA SER A 289 15.40 -27.99 11.62
C SER A 289 15.32 -29.25 12.47
N THR A 290 16.44 -29.95 12.65
CA THR A 290 16.55 -31.08 13.56
C THR A 290 16.37 -30.51 14.96
N ALA A 291 15.10 -30.35 15.35
CA ALA A 291 14.65 -30.03 16.67
C ALA A 291 14.92 -31.25 17.56
N SER A 292 16.20 -31.47 17.82
CA SER A 292 16.73 -32.06 19.04
C SER A 292 17.86 -31.14 19.48
N ARG A 293 17.54 -29.85 19.65
CA ARG A 293 18.38 -28.87 20.35
C ARG A 293 18.21 -29.09 21.84
N ALA A 294 18.87 -30.13 22.35
CA ALA A 294 19.37 -30.17 23.71
C ALA A 294 20.89 -30.30 23.61
N GLY A 295 21.59 -29.18 23.78
CA GLY A 295 23.03 -29.16 24.02
C GLY A 295 23.91 -28.94 22.78
N LEU A 296 24.44 -27.71 22.70
CA LEU A 296 25.82 -27.36 22.32
C LEU A 296 26.47 -28.12 21.15
N GLY A 297 26.61 -27.44 20.02
CA GLY A 297 27.60 -27.82 19.01
C GLY A 297 27.30 -27.24 17.65
N PHE A 298 28.05 -26.20 17.25
CA PHE A 298 28.23 -25.80 15.86
C PHE A 298 28.53 -27.05 15.01
N CYS A 299 27.59 -27.48 14.16
CA CYS A 299 27.85 -28.50 13.17
C CYS A 299 27.22 -28.09 11.83
N GLY A 300 28.06 -28.14 10.79
CA GLY A 300 27.88 -27.46 9.52
C GLY A 300 26.62 -27.85 8.75
N ASN A 301 25.95 -26.80 8.26
CA ASN A 301 24.85 -26.91 7.31
C ASN A 301 25.35 -27.57 6.02
N LEU A 302 24.96 -28.83 5.81
CA LEU A 302 25.01 -29.46 4.49
C LEU A 302 23.87 -28.85 3.65
N MET A 303 24.12 -27.70 3.03
CA MET A 303 23.23 -27.13 2.02
C MET A 303 23.14 -28.10 0.84
N LEU A 304 21.96 -28.69 0.60
CA LEU A 304 21.73 -29.46 -0.62
C LEU A 304 21.50 -28.48 -1.77
N LEU A 305 22.60 -27.98 -2.32
CA LEU A 305 22.57 -27.00 -3.40
C LEU A 305 22.44 -27.73 -4.74
N ALA A 306 21.22 -27.80 -5.28
CA ALA A 306 21.04 -28.16 -6.68
C ALA A 306 21.28 -26.91 -7.54
N ILE A 307 22.53 -26.69 -7.97
CA ILE A 307 22.81 -25.69 -9.00
C ILE A 307 22.47 -26.32 -10.36
N LEU A 308 21.33 -25.95 -10.93
CA LEU A 308 21.06 -26.20 -12.34
C LEU A 308 21.65 -25.04 -13.14
N VAL A 309 22.89 -25.19 -13.60
CA VAL A 309 23.47 -24.29 -14.60
C VAL A 309 22.82 -24.62 -15.93
N ALA A 310 21.79 -23.87 -16.31
CA ALA A 310 21.28 -23.91 -17.67
C ALA A 310 22.34 -23.31 -18.59
N GLY A 311 23.17 -24.17 -19.20
CA GLY A 311 24.11 -23.76 -20.23
C GLY A 311 23.34 -23.15 -21.39
N ALA A 312 23.54 -21.84 -21.61
CA ALA A 312 23.03 -21.18 -22.79
C ALA A 312 23.73 -21.78 -24.02
N ASN A 313 22.98 -22.49 -24.85
CA ASN A 313 23.39 -22.80 -26.22
C ASN A 313 23.51 -21.47 -26.97
N SER A 314 24.75 -21.00 -27.18
CA SER A 314 25.05 -20.11 -28.29
C SER A 314 24.86 -20.91 -29.58
N VAL A 315 23.73 -20.71 -30.26
CA VAL A 315 23.60 -21.06 -31.67
C VAL A 315 23.77 -19.77 -32.46
N VAL A 316 24.72 -19.87 -33.39
CA VAL A 316 25.26 -18.91 -34.36
C VAL A 316 24.18 -18.14 -35.12
#